data_AF-A0A3R7QYD6-F1
#
_entry.id   AF-A0A3R7QYD6-F1
#
_cell.length_a   1.000
_cell.length_b   1.000
_cell.length_c   1.000
_cell.angle_alpha   90.00
_cell.angle_beta   90.00
_cell.angle_gamma   90.00
#
_symmetry.space_group_name_H-M   'P 1'
#
loop_
_entity.id
_entity.type
_entity.pdbx_description
1 polymer ?
#
loop_
_entity_poly.entity_id
_entity_poly.type
_entity_poly.pdbx_seq_one_letter_code
_entity_poly.pdbx_strand_id
1 'polypeptide(L)'
;MLVSSVAVTFVRHYELFITLRFFVAAFGSGLFLPNFVLRKLEPEEKIAQEKKDNEDKTNFVEKIVNFFKSVVTLLSTRNMRRRCLIIFFAWFVVSMVYYGLTFSGGNIKASVYLMVFMSGLVEIPSYLLVCWTLKKFGRRLNLCVLFVICGAACLLILAVPKEQVWLNLTLATIGKFFNSSAFGVAYIYSAELVPTGVRNISVGTSSMCARIGSALAPFIVDLLQ
;
A
#
# COMPACT_ATOMS: atom_id res chain seq x y z
N MET A 1 -31.11 -0.44 13.00
CA MET A 1 -29.91 -1.12 13.55
C MET A 1 -29.62 -2.48 12.88
N LEU A 2 -30.60 -3.31 12.53
CA LEU A 2 -30.37 -4.60 11.84
C LEU A 2 -29.80 -4.47 10.41
N VAL A 3 -30.21 -3.46 9.64
CA VAL A 3 -29.75 -3.26 8.24
C VAL A 3 -28.26 -2.86 8.17
N SER A 4 -27.77 -2.09 9.15
CA SER A 4 -26.36 -1.66 9.17
C SER A 4 -25.40 -2.78 9.58
N SER A 5 -25.81 -3.69 10.48
CA SER A 5 -24.99 -4.84 10.86
C SER A 5 -24.92 -5.91 9.76
N VAL A 6 -26.00 -6.13 9.02
CA VAL A 6 -26.00 -7.05 7.87
C VAL A 6 -25.21 -6.46 6.70
N ALA A 7 -25.37 -5.17 6.39
CA ALA A 7 -24.59 -4.50 5.35
C ALA A 7 -23.08 -4.48 5.68
N VAL A 8 -22.68 -4.17 6.91
CA VAL A 8 -21.25 -4.19 7.30
C VAL A 8 -20.67 -5.61 7.29
N THR A 9 -21.47 -6.64 7.62
CA THR A 9 -21.01 -8.03 7.57
C THR A 9 -20.94 -8.57 6.15
N PHE A 10 -21.87 -8.17 5.27
CA PHE A 10 -21.88 -8.49 3.84
C PHE A 10 -20.76 -7.76 3.08
N VAL A 11 -20.51 -6.50 3.43
CA VAL A 11 -19.36 -5.69 2.95
C VAL A 11 -18.04 -6.31 3.35
N ARG A 12 -17.92 -6.72 4.62
CA ARG A 12 -16.70 -7.36 5.13
C ARG A 12 -16.42 -8.73 4.54
N HIS A 13 -17.44 -9.44 4.03
CA HIS A 13 -17.27 -10.70 3.32
C HIS A 13 -17.02 -10.54 1.82
N TYR A 14 -17.65 -9.56 1.14
CA TYR A 14 -17.42 -9.34 -0.30
C TYR A 14 -16.08 -8.67 -0.58
N GLU A 15 -15.66 -7.69 0.22
CA GLU A 15 -14.37 -7.00 0.03
C GLU A 15 -13.22 -7.99 0.20
N LEU A 16 -13.33 -8.87 1.19
CA LEU A 16 -12.35 -9.92 1.45
C LEU A 16 -12.35 -11.01 0.36
N PHE A 17 -13.47 -11.23 -0.34
CA PHE A 17 -13.60 -12.23 -1.41
C PHE A 17 -13.16 -11.67 -2.77
N ILE A 18 -13.47 -10.41 -3.07
CA ILE A 18 -13.01 -9.69 -4.27
C ILE A 18 -11.51 -9.39 -4.20
N THR A 19 -10.99 -8.92 -3.08
CA THR A 19 -9.53 -8.76 -2.92
C THR A 19 -8.79 -10.09 -2.86
N LEU A 20 -9.34 -11.16 -2.25
CA LEU A 20 -8.72 -12.49 -2.36
C LEU A 20 -8.70 -12.99 -3.80
N ARG A 21 -9.77 -12.78 -4.57
CA ARG A 21 -9.92 -13.34 -5.91
C ARG A 21 -9.15 -12.51 -6.96
N PHE A 22 -9.05 -11.19 -6.79
CA PHE A 22 -8.12 -10.36 -7.56
C PHE A 22 -6.65 -10.66 -7.21
N PHE A 23 -6.33 -10.89 -5.94
CA PHE A 23 -4.95 -11.19 -5.53
C PHE A 23 -4.53 -12.63 -5.88
N VAL A 24 -5.44 -13.60 -5.81
CA VAL A 24 -5.24 -14.97 -6.31
C VAL A 24 -5.28 -15.02 -7.85
N ALA A 25 -6.01 -14.13 -8.54
CA ALA A 25 -5.92 -14.05 -10.00
C ALA A 25 -4.63 -13.36 -10.47
N ALA A 26 -4.17 -12.32 -9.76
CA ALA A 26 -2.94 -11.60 -10.09
C ALA A 26 -1.67 -12.42 -9.80
N PHE A 27 -1.72 -13.39 -8.89
CA PHE A 27 -0.56 -14.21 -8.49
C PHE A 27 -0.74 -15.73 -8.69
N GLY A 28 -1.95 -16.21 -8.98
CA GLY A 28 -2.28 -17.63 -9.12
C GLY A 28 -2.35 -18.13 -10.56
N SER A 29 -2.25 -17.27 -11.57
CA SER A 29 -2.05 -17.70 -12.95
C SER A 29 -0.56 -17.75 -13.26
N GLY A 30 0.05 -18.92 -13.02
CA GLY A 30 1.34 -19.30 -13.58
C GLY A 30 1.27 -19.45 -15.10
N LEU A 31 1.07 -18.34 -15.82
CA LEU A 31 1.04 -18.33 -17.28
C LEU A 31 1.65 -17.05 -17.83
N PHE A 32 2.98 -16.98 -17.84
CA PHE A 32 3.72 -16.25 -18.88
C PHE A 32 5.09 -16.90 -19.02
N LEU A 33 5.10 -18.08 -19.65
CA LEU A 33 6.26 -18.58 -20.36
C LEU A 33 6.26 -17.92 -21.73
N PRO A 34 7.26 -17.10 -22.10
CA PRO A 34 7.63 -16.97 -23.49
C PRO A 34 8.87 -17.84 -23.70
N ASN A 35 8.64 -19.08 -24.11
CA ASN A 35 9.53 -19.72 -25.07
C ASN A 35 9.39 -18.92 -26.38
N PHE A 36 10.19 -17.88 -26.56
CA PHE A 36 10.22 -17.13 -27.82
C PHE A 36 11.67 -16.98 -28.30
N VAL A 37 11.96 -17.78 -29.32
CA VAL A 37 12.98 -17.56 -30.35
C VAL A 37 14.41 -17.98 -29.99
N LEU A 38 14.59 -19.30 -29.91
CA LEU A 38 15.78 -19.95 -30.44
C LEU A 38 15.70 -20.00 -31.97
N ARG A 39 16.19 -18.98 -32.70
CA ARG A 39 16.77 -19.17 -34.05
C ARG A 39 17.53 -17.94 -34.57
N LYS A 40 18.86 -17.95 -34.49
CA LYS A 40 19.79 -17.91 -35.64
C LYS A 40 21.25 -17.89 -35.14
N LEU A 41 21.95 -18.98 -35.43
CA LEU A 41 23.41 -19.14 -35.44
C LEU A 41 24.01 -18.08 -36.40
N GLU A 42 25.01 -17.28 -36.02
CA GLU A 42 26.47 -17.49 -36.15
C GLU A 42 27.21 -16.17 -35.76
N PRO A 43 28.54 -16.11 -35.55
CA PRO A 43 29.45 -17.10 -34.95
C PRO A 43 30.47 -16.48 -33.92
N GLU A 44 30.78 -17.27 -32.88
CA GLU A 44 32.04 -17.37 -32.11
C GLU A 44 32.53 -16.27 -31.12
N GLU A 45 32.48 -14.95 -31.37
CA GLU A 45 33.04 -13.98 -30.37
C GLU A 45 32.02 -13.46 -29.34
N LYS A 46 30.73 -13.48 -29.67
CA LYS A 46 29.63 -13.09 -28.76
C LYS A 46 29.37 -14.13 -27.66
N ILE A 47 29.87 -15.35 -27.82
CA ILE A 47 29.61 -16.50 -26.94
C ILE A 47 30.20 -16.30 -25.54
N ALA A 48 31.28 -15.52 -25.38
CA ALA A 48 31.88 -15.25 -24.07
C ALA A 48 31.14 -14.15 -23.27
N GLN A 49 30.61 -13.13 -23.94
CA GLN A 49 29.76 -12.11 -23.31
C GLN A 49 28.34 -12.64 -23.07
N GLU A 50 27.81 -13.44 -24.00
CA GLU A 50 26.50 -14.07 -23.89
C GLU A 50 26.49 -15.21 -22.85
N LYS A 51 27.62 -15.85 -22.54
CA LYS A 51 27.75 -16.76 -21.38
C LYS A 51 27.71 -16.03 -20.05
N LYS A 52 28.33 -14.86 -19.92
CA LYS A 52 28.21 -14.01 -18.72
C LYS A 52 26.82 -13.43 -18.59
N ASP A 53 26.24 -12.92 -19.67
CA ASP A 53 24.86 -12.45 -19.70
C ASP A 53 23.85 -13.59 -19.49
N ASN A 54 24.13 -14.82 -19.95
CA ASN A 54 23.28 -15.98 -19.69
C ASN A 54 23.46 -16.50 -18.26
N GLU A 55 24.66 -16.51 -17.69
CA GLU A 55 24.87 -16.80 -16.25
C GLU A 55 24.16 -15.77 -15.38
N ASP A 56 24.29 -14.47 -15.68
CA ASP A 56 23.59 -13.40 -14.97
C ASP A 56 22.07 -13.48 -15.18
N LYS A 57 21.59 -13.81 -16.38
CA LYS A 57 20.17 -14.04 -16.64
C LYS A 57 19.66 -15.30 -15.94
N THR A 58 20.40 -16.41 -15.90
CA THR A 58 20.01 -17.62 -15.16
C THR A 58 20.03 -17.39 -13.66
N ASN A 59 21.05 -16.70 -13.13
CA ASN A 59 21.14 -16.32 -11.73
C ASN A 59 20.02 -15.32 -11.35
N PHE A 60 19.63 -14.45 -12.27
CA PHE A 60 18.52 -13.52 -12.11
C PHE A 60 17.16 -14.22 -12.15
N VAL A 61 16.93 -15.11 -13.12
CA VAL A 61 15.71 -15.92 -13.23
C VAL A 61 15.58 -16.86 -12.03
N GLU A 62 16.66 -17.46 -11.56
CA GLU A 62 16.67 -18.30 -10.36
C GLU A 62 16.39 -17.49 -9.09
N LYS A 63 16.94 -16.27 -8.97
CA LYS A 63 16.56 -15.32 -7.91
C LYS A 63 15.08 -14.96 -7.97
N ILE A 64 14.52 -14.74 -9.15
CA ILE A 64 13.09 -14.44 -9.35
C ILE A 64 12.23 -15.65 -8.97
N VAL A 65 12.56 -16.85 -9.42
CA VAL A 65 11.83 -18.08 -9.11
C VAL A 65 11.88 -18.36 -7.60
N ASN A 66 13.04 -18.19 -6.96
CA ASN A 66 13.20 -18.34 -5.50
C ASN A 66 12.45 -17.23 -4.73
N PHE A 67 12.37 -16.03 -5.27
CA PHE A 67 11.53 -14.94 -4.74
C PHE A 67 10.04 -15.32 -4.80
N PHE A 68 9.53 -15.73 -5.96
CA PHE A 68 8.14 -16.16 -6.11
C PHE A 68 7.81 -17.37 -5.24
N LYS A 69 8.72 -18.35 -5.16
CA LYS A 69 8.59 -19.51 -4.27
C LYS A 69 8.51 -19.07 -2.80
N SER A 70 9.28 -18.08 -2.38
CA SER A 70 9.23 -17.51 -1.02
C SER A 70 7.93 -16.72 -0.76
N VAL A 71 7.44 -15.95 -1.73
CA VAL A 71 6.15 -15.26 -1.66
C VAL A 71 5.00 -16.26 -1.56
N VAL A 72 4.99 -17.28 -2.43
CA VAL A 72 3.98 -18.35 -2.43
C VAL A 72 4.04 -19.15 -1.13
N THR A 73 5.23 -19.43 -0.59
CA THR A 73 5.40 -20.12 0.70
C THR A 73 4.85 -19.29 1.87
N LEU A 74 5.10 -17.97 1.87
CA LEU A 74 4.52 -17.02 2.84
C LEU A 74 2.98 -17.00 2.76
N LEU A 75 2.41 -17.08 1.56
CA LEU A 75 0.97 -17.10 1.32
C LEU A 75 0.34 -18.49 1.53
N SER A 76 1.14 -19.56 1.54
CA SER A 76 0.66 -20.93 1.72
C SER A 76 0.21 -21.19 3.16
N THR A 77 0.95 -20.67 4.16
CA THR A 77 0.60 -20.82 5.57
C THR A 77 -0.61 -19.96 5.93
N ARG A 78 -1.75 -20.59 6.24
CA ARG A 78 -3.06 -19.93 6.46
C ARG A 78 -3.05 -18.78 7.47
N ASN A 79 -2.27 -18.90 8.56
CA ASN A 79 -2.19 -17.87 9.60
C ASN A 79 -1.31 -16.67 9.19
N MET A 80 -0.24 -16.89 8.43
CA MET A 80 0.62 -15.80 7.92
C MET A 80 -0.06 -15.08 6.77
N ARG A 81 -0.73 -15.80 5.86
CA ARG A 81 -1.50 -15.21 4.76
C ARG A 81 -2.50 -14.16 5.24
N ARG A 82 -3.30 -14.48 6.26
CA ARG A 82 -4.28 -13.53 6.81
C ARG A 82 -3.61 -12.24 7.30
N ARG A 83 -2.46 -12.35 7.95
CA ARG A 83 -1.73 -11.20 8.49
C ARG A 83 -1.08 -10.37 7.37
N CYS A 84 -0.48 -11.00 6.37
CA CYS A 84 0.10 -10.31 5.22
C CYS A 84 -0.96 -9.58 4.38
N LEU A 85 -2.13 -10.20 4.16
CA LEU A 85 -3.23 -9.55 3.43
C LEU A 85 -3.73 -8.28 4.14
N ILE A 86 -3.83 -8.31 5.47
CA ILE A 86 -4.20 -7.12 6.25
C ILE A 86 -3.17 -6.01 6.08
N ILE A 87 -1.88 -6.35 6.06
CA ILE A 87 -0.79 -5.38 5.85
C ILE A 87 -0.82 -4.82 4.43
N PHE A 88 -0.97 -5.65 3.40
CA PHE A 88 -1.06 -5.20 2.01
C PHE A 88 -2.25 -4.27 1.80
N PHE A 89 -3.40 -4.59 2.38
CA PHE A 89 -4.57 -3.72 2.36
C PHE A 89 -4.31 -2.40 3.10
N ALA A 90 -3.69 -2.44 4.29
CA ALA A 90 -3.34 -1.23 5.02
C ALA A 90 -2.40 -0.32 4.22
N TRP A 91 -1.38 -0.87 3.56
CA TRP A 91 -0.46 -0.12 2.70
C TRP A 91 -1.15 0.48 1.48
N PHE A 92 -2.08 -0.26 0.86
CA PHE A 92 -2.91 0.23 -0.22
C PHE A 92 -3.75 1.45 0.22
N VAL A 93 -4.48 1.32 1.33
CA VAL A 93 -5.35 2.38 1.86
C VAL A 93 -4.54 3.62 2.26
N VAL A 94 -3.42 3.46 2.97
CA VAL A 94 -2.59 4.60 3.39
C VAL A 94 -2.06 5.39 2.19
N SER A 95 -1.60 4.69 1.15
CA SER A 95 -1.12 5.36 -0.06
C SER A 95 -2.25 6.08 -0.79
N MET A 96 -3.40 5.42 -0.94
CA MET A 96 -4.57 6.01 -1.57
C MET A 96 -5.03 7.28 -0.86
N VAL A 97 -5.14 7.24 0.48
CA VAL A 97 -5.54 8.40 1.29
C VAL A 97 -4.47 9.50 1.27
N TYR A 98 -3.18 9.13 1.31
CA TYR A 98 -2.08 10.10 1.26
C TYR A 98 -2.13 10.95 0.00
N TYR A 99 -2.22 10.29 -1.16
CA TYR A 99 -2.30 10.99 -2.44
C TYR A 99 -3.66 11.64 -2.65
N GLY A 100 -4.76 10.99 -2.24
CA GLY A 100 -6.11 11.56 -2.33
C GLY A 100 -6.27 12.87 -1.56
N LEU A 101 -5.77 12.94 -0.32
CA LEU A 101 -5.75 14.19 0.45
C LEU A 101 -4.87 15.24 -0.23
N THR A 102 -3.69 14.85 -0.72
CA THR A 102 -2.77 15.78 -1.39
C THR A 102 -3.36 16.38 -2.67
N PHE A 103 -4.02 15.56 -3.50
CA PHE A 103 -4.70 16.01 -4.72
C PHE A 103 -5.98 16.79 -4.44
N SER A 104 -6.69 16.47 -3.35
CA SER A 104 -7.88 17.23 -2.93
C SER A 104 -7.56 18.69 -2.60
N GLY A 105 -6.29 19.06 -2.39
CA GLY A 105 -5.84 20.44 -2.25
C GLY A 105 -6.10 21.31 -3.46
N GLY A 106 -6.16 20.74 -4.67
CA GLY A 106 -6.55 21.47 -5.87
C GLY A 106 -8.04 21.85 -5.92
N ASN A 107 -8.89 21.10 -5.21
CA ASN A 107 -10.34 21.31 -5.16
C ASN A 107 -10.78 22.31 -4.08
N ILE A 108 -9.97 22.47 -3.05
CA ILE A 108 -10.17 23.48 -2.03
C ILE A 108 -9.60 24.79 -2.59
N LYS A 109 -10.30 25.93 -2.45
CA LYS A 109 -9.80 27.26 -2.89
C LYS A 109 -8.51 27.72 -2.17
N ALA A 110 -7.86 26.83 -1.41
CA ALA A 110 -6.54 27.06 -0.84
C ALA A 110 -5.48 26.94 -1.94
N SER A 111 -4.38 27.69 -1.80
CA SER A 111 -3.23 27.48 -2.68
C SER A 111 -2.63 26.09 -2.42
N VAL A 112 -2.38 25.33 -3.50
CA VAL A 112 -1.77 23.99 -3.44
C VAL A 112 -0.44 24.02 -2.66
N TYR A 113 0.32 25.12 -2.81
CA TYR A 113 1.56 25.36 -2.08
C TYR A 113 1.39 25.35 -0.55
N LEU A 114 0.34 25.98 -0.01
CA LEU A 114 0.07 26.00 1.43
C LEU A 114 -0.23 24.60 1.96
N MET A 115 -1.01 23.82 1.21
CA MET A 115 -1.37 22.47 1.64
C MET A 115 -0.17 21.52 1.65
N VAL A 116 0.70 21.60 0.63
CA VAL A 116 1.94 20.81 0.57
C VAL A 116 2.91 21.25 1.67
N PHE A 117 3.04 22.55 1.93
CA PHE A 117 3.87 23.07 3.02
C PHE A 117 3.41 22.55 4.39
N MET A 118 2.12 22.69 4.69
CA MET A 118 1.54 22.16 5.94
C MET A 118 1.67 20.65 6.04
N SER A 119 1.49 19.93 4.92
CA SER A 119 1.69 18.48 4.87
C SER A 119 3.08 18.07 5.30
N GLY A 120 4.12 18.71 4.77
CA GLY A 120 5.51 18.43 5.13
C GLY A 120 5.83 18.78 6.59
N LEU A 121 5.29 19.90 7.08
CA LEU A 121 5.44 20.33 8.47
C LEU A 121 4.86 19.33 9.46
N VAL A 122 3.72 18.72 9.12
CA VAL A 122 2.97 17.81 9.99
C VAL A 122 3.49 16.37 9.96
N GLU A 123 4.26 15.99 8.93
CA GLU A 123 4.92 14.68 8.90
C GLU A 123 6.04 14.53 9.95
N ILE A 124 6.79 15.58 10.25
CA ILE A 124 7.86 15.51 11.26
C ILE A 124 7.31 15.11 12.64
N PRO A 125 6.30 15.80 13.22
CA PRO A 125 5.73 15.43 14.51
C PRO A 125 4.95 14.11 14.47
N SER A 126 4.43 13.69 13.32
CA SER A 126 3.68 12.42 13.22
C SER A 126 4.59 11.22 13.49
N TYR A 127 5.84 11.24 13.00
CA TYR A 127 6.81 10.18 13.25
C TYR A 127 7.27 10.14 14.71
N LEU A 128 7.42 11.30 15.36
CA LEU A 128 7.69 11.36 16.80
C LEU A 128 6.54 10.73 17.62
N LEU A 129 5.30 11.01 17.23
CA LEU A 129 4.12 10.41 17.84
C LEU A 129 4.09 8.88 17.66
N VAL A 130 4.48 8.37 16.48
CA VAL A 130 4.57 6.92 16.24
C VAL A 130 5.54 6.25 17.21
N CYS A 131 6.75 6.81 17.36
CA CYS A 131 7.76 6.29 18.28
C CYS A 131 7.26 6.24 19.72
N TRP A 132 6.50 7.25 20.16
CA TRP A 132 5.92 7.28 21.50
C TRP A 132 4.77 6.29 21.66
N THR A 133 3.86 6.26 20.68
CA THR A 133 2.63 5.45 20.74
C THR A 133 2.94 3.96 20.64
N LEU A 134 3.94 3.56 19.86
CA LEU A 134 4.38 2.17 19.77
C LEU A 134 4.99 1.62 21.06
N LYS A 135 5.55 2.48 21.92
CA LYS A 135 6.07 2.05 23.24
C LYS A 135 4.96 1.81 24.26
N LYS A 136 3.86 2.57 24.17
CA LYS A 136 2.75 2.52 25.15
C LYS A 136 1.58 1.63 24.73
N PHE A 137 1.26 1.55 23.45
CA PHE A 137 0.06 0.89 22.94
C PHE A 137 0.41 -0.32 22.07
N GLY A 138 -0.43 -1.35 22.11
CA GLY A 138 -0.29 -2.53 21.25
C GLY A 138 -0.38 -2.18 19.76
N ARG A 139 0.44 -2.83 18.93
CA ARG A 139 0.64 -2.46 17.51
C ARG A 139 -0.64 -2.55 16.65
N ARG A 140 -1.49 -3.55 16.90
CA ARG A 140 -2.74 -3.76 16.15
C ARG A 140 -3.81 -2.73 16.49
N LEU A 141 -4.03 -2.48 17.79
CA LEU A 141 -5.02 -1.50 18.24
C LEU A 141 -4.62 -0.09 17.80
N ASN A 142 -3.34 0.24 17.90
CA ASN A 142 -2.83 1.53 17.45
C ASN A 142 -3.13 1.77 15.96
N LEU A 143 -2.84 0.79 15.09
CA LEU A 143 -3.12 0.90 13.67
C LEU A 143 -4.62 1.11 13.39
N CYS A 144 -5.51 0.34 14.03
CA CYS A 144 -6.95 0.48 13.87
C CYS A 144 -7.46 1.85 14.32
N VAL A 145 -7.01 2.35 15.48
CA VAL A 145 -7.42 3.65 16.01
C VAL A 145 -6.99 4.78 15.07
N LEU A 146 -5.75 4.74 14.57
CA LEU A 146 -5.25 5.75 13.63
C LEU A 146 -6.07 5.77 12.33
N PHE A 147 -6.43 4.61 11.77
CA PHE A 147 -7.27 4.54 10.57
C PHE A 147 -8.69 5.05 10.82
N VAL A 148 -9.29 4.74 11.97
CA VAL A 148 -10.64 5.21 12.31
C VAL A 148 -10.66 6.73 12.45
N ILE A 149 -9.66 7.31 13.15
CA ILE A 149 -9.56 8.77 13.30
C ILE A 149 -9.29 9.44 11.95
N CYS A 150 -8.39 8.87 11.14
CA CYS A 150 -8.13 9.36 9.79
C CYS A 150 -9.38 9.32 8.91
N GLY A 151 -10.11 8.20 8.90
CA GLY A 151 -11.36 8.06 8.15
C GLY A 151 -12.45 9.02 8.63
N ALA A 152 -12.58 9.22 9.96
CA ALA A 152 -13.50 10.19 10.52
C ALA A 152 -13.14 11.63 10.08
N ALA A 153 -11.86 11.99 10.09
CA ALA A 153 -11.40 13.28 9.58
C ALA A 153 -11.75 13.46 8.09
N CYS A 154 -11.54 12.44 7.25
CA CYS A 154 -11.92 12.48 5.83
C CYS A 154 -13.43 12.64 5.62
N LEU A 155 -14.27 11.97 6.42
CA LEU A 155 -15.73 12.12 6.35
C LEU A 155 -16.18 13.52 6.78
N LEU A 156 -15.52 14.10 7.78
CA LEU A 156 -15.81 15.47 8.22
C LEU A 156 -15.47 16.50 7.12
N ILE A 157 -14.42 16.28 6.32
CA ILE A 157 -14.09 17.14 5.18
C ILE A 157 -15.23 17.17 4.16
N LEU A 158 -15.90 16.04 3.93
CA LEU A 158 -17.05 15.96 3.02
C LEU A 158 -18.31 16.65 3.57
N ALA A 159 -18.47 16.67 4.90
CA ALA A 159 -19.61 17.31 5.55
C ALA A 159 -19.50 18.84 5.62
N VAL A 160 -18.28 19.39 5.56
CA VAL A 160 -18.04 20.84 5.65
C VAL A 160 -18.17 21.50 4.26
N PRO A 161 -18.95 22.60 4.14
CA PRO A 161 -19.10 23.31 2.87
C PRO A 161 -17.76 23.87 2.35
N LYS A 162 -17.57 23.82 1.03
CA LYS A 162 -16.32 24.23 0.34
C LYS A 162 -15.92 25.70 0.54
N GLU A 163 -16.82 26.53 1.07
CA GLU A 163 -16.60 27.96 1.35
C GLU A 163 -15.62 28.18 2.50
N GLN A 164 -15.54 27.25 3.46
CA GLN A 164 -14.68 27.38 4.63
C GLN A 164 -13.31 26.76 4.41
N VAL A 165 -12.46 27.48 3.68
CA VAL A 165 -11.11 27.04 3.28
C VAL A 165 -10.23 26.65 4.47
N TRP A 166 -10.25 27.44 5.55
CA TRP A 166 -9.42 27.19 6.74
C TRP A 166 -9.84 25.94 7.52
N LEU A 167 -11.15 25.66 7.61
CA LEU A 167 -11.66 24.44 8.23
C LEU A 167 -11.26 23.21 7.41
N ASN A 168 -11.44 23.25 6.08
CA ASN A 168 -11.03 22.13 5.22
C ASN A 168 -9.52 21.90 5.26
N LEU A 169 -8.72 22.96 5.31
CA LEU A 169 -7.26 22.86 5.41
C LEU A 169 -6.84 22.21 6.73
N THR A 170 -7.40 22.65 7.87
CA THR A 170 -7.05 22.08 9.18
C THR A 170 -7.47 20.61 9.28
N LEU A 171 -8.68 20.26 8.84
CA LEU A 171 -9.17 18.87 8.82
C LEU A 171 -8.32 17.98 7.89
N ALA A 172 -7.94 18.45 6.71
CA ALA A 172 -7.08 17.70 5.79
C ALA A 172 -5.68 17.49 6.38
N THR A 173 -5.14 18.50 7.06
CA THR A 173 -3.83 18.42 7.73
C THR A 173 -3.88 17.43 8.90
N ILE A 174 -4.95 17.42 9.68
CA ILE A 174 -5.20 16.44 10.75
C ILE A 174 -5.33 15.02 10.17
N GLY A 175 -6.11 14.85 9.10
CA GLY A 175 -6.23 13.56 8.41
C GLY A 175 -4.87 13.04 7.93
N LYS A 176 -4.03 13.92 7.38
CA LYS A 176 -2.69 13.58 6.91
C LYS A 176 -1.71 13.25 8.04
N PHE A 177 -1.82 13.93 9.19
CA PHE A 177 -1.08 13.58 10.40
C PHE A 177 -1.31 12.14 10.83
N PHE A 178 -2.58 11.75 11.00
CA PHE A 178 -2.95 10.40 11.41
C PHE A 178 -2.61 9.35 10.35
N ASN A 179 -2.74 9.68 9.07
CA ASN A 179 -2.34 8.80 7.97
C ASN A 179 -0.82 8.54 7.96
N SER A 180 -0.02 9.59 8.17
CA SER A 180 1.44 9.48 8.27
C SER A 180 1.86 8.64 9.48
N SER A 181 1.20 8.83 10.63
CA SER A 181 1.42 7.96 11.79
C SER A 181 1.03 6.50 11.52
N ALA A 182 -0.08 6.25 10.81
CA ALA A 182 -0.50 4.90 10.42
C ALA A 182 0.52 4.23 9.50
N PHE A 183 1.14 4.99 8.58
CA PHE A 183 2.21 4.50 7.71
C PHE A 183 3.41 3.99 8.51
N GLY A 184 3.89 4.77 9.49
CA GLY A 184 5.02 4.39 10.35
C GLY A 184 4.73 3.12 11.16
N VAL A 185 3.53 3.01 11.73
CA VAL A 185 3.09 1.82 12.48
C VAL A 185 2.99 0.60 11.57
N ALA A 186 2.42 0.75 10.36
CA ALA A 186 2.29 -0.33 9.38
C ALA A 186 3.66 -0.83 8.90
N TYR A 187 4.62 0.08 8.71
CA TYR A 187 6.00 -0.28 8.34
C TYR A 187 6.64 -1.16 9.41
N ILE A 188 6.59 -0.72 10.66
CA ILE A 188 7.16 -1.45 11.79
C ILE A 188 6.45 -2.80 12.00
N TYR A 189 5.12 -2.81 11.95
CA TYR A 189 4.32 -4.03 12.09
C TYR A 189 4.63 -5.06 11.00
N SER A 190 4.89 -4.61 9.77
CA SER A 190 5.30 -5.50 8.69
C SER A 190 6.67 -6.15 8.93
N ALA A 191 7.59 -5.43 9.55
CA ALA A 191 8.92 -5.93 9.86
C ALA A 191 8.89 -7.02 10.95
N GLU A 192 8.07 -6.88 11.98
CA GLU A 192 8.02 -7.88 13.06
C GLU A 192 7.26 -9.15 12.70
N LEU A 193 6.26 -9.02 11.84
CA LEU A 193 5.35 -10.13 11.54
C LEU A 193 5.99 -11.17 10.64
N VAL A 194 7.03 -10.76 9.90
CA VAL A 194 7.67 -11.52 8.84
C VAL A 194 9.10 -11.90 9.25
N PRO A 195 9.50 -13.19 9.13
CA PRO A 195 10.84 -13.62 9.50
C PRO A 195 11.90 -12.94 8.63
N THR A 196 13.10 -12.74 9.18
CA THR A 196 14.19 -11.93 8.62
C THR A 196 14.53 -12.26 7.17
N GLY A 197 14.49 -13.54 6.78
CA GLY A 197 14.78 -13.99 5.41
C GLY A 197 13.77 -13.53 4.35
N VAL A 198 12.54 -13.20 4.72
CA VAL A 198 11.47 -12.84 3.77
C VAL A 198 10.85 -11.46 4.07
N ARG A 199 11.42 -10.71 5.01
CA ARG A 199 10.99 -9.36 5.38
C ARG A 199 11.07 -8.38 4.22
N ASN A 200 12.20 -8.34 3.52
CA ASN A 200 12.41 -7.43 2.38
C ASN A 200 11.41 -7.70 1.25
N ILE A 201 11.09 -8.97 1.03
CA ILE A 201 10.08 -9.41 0.07
C ILE A 201 8.70 -8.88 0.48
N SER A 202 8.31 -9.05 1.76
CA SER A 202 7.02 -8.55 2.24
C SER A 202 6.87 -7.04 2.11
N VAL A 203 7.90 -6.26 2.48
CA VAL A 203 7.88 -4.79 2.37
C VAL A 203 7.93 -4.34 0.90
N GLY A 204 8.65 -5.07 0.04
CA GLY A 204 8.66 -4.84 -1.40
C GLY A 204 7.27 -5.07 -2.02
N THR A 205 6.64 -6.20 -1.73
CA THR A 205 5.28 -6.52 -2.22
C THR A 205 4.24 -5.55 -1.68
N SER A 206 4.33 -5.12 -0.41
CA SER A 206 3.43 -4.10 0.14
C SER A 206 3.62 -2.74 -0.52
N SER A 207 4.86 -2.39 -0.86
CA SER A 207 5.17 -1.16 -1.60
C SER A 207 4.56 -1.18 -3.00
N MET A 208 4.61 -2.32 -3.71
CA MET A 208 3.92 -2.47 -4.99
C MET A 208 2.40 -2.26 -4.85
N CYS A 209 1.78 -2.82 -3.81
CA CYS A 209 0.36 -2.58 -3.52
C CYS A 209 0.07 -1.09 -3.24
N ALA A 210 0.94 -0.42 -2.49
CA ALA A 210 0.83 1.02 -2.25
C ALA A 210 0.93 1.84 -3.54
N ARG A 211 1.81 1.45 -4.49
CA ARG A 211 1.90 2.11 -5.80
C ARG A 211 0.60 2.02 -6.59
N ILE A 212 -0.08 0.87 -6.56
CA ILE A 212 -1.41 0.72 -7.18
C ILE A 212 -2.41 1.70 -6.53
N GLY A 213 -2.41 1.82 -5.20
CA GLY A 213 -3.26 2.79 -4.49
C GLY A 213 -2.95 4.25 -4.86
N SER A 214 -1.67 4.59 -5.03
CA SER A 214 -1.27 5.93 -5.48
C SER A 214 -1.67 6.25 -6.92
N ALA A 215 -1.65 5.24 -7.80
CA ALA A 215 -2.06 5.39 -9.19
C ALA A 215 -3.57 5.60 -9.30
N LEU A 216 -4.37 4.94 -8.45
CA LEU A 216 -5.83 5.08 -8.42
C LEU A 216 -6.31 6.40 -7.79
N ALA A 217 -5.52 6.99 -6.89
CA ALA A 217 -5.89 8.21 -6.18
C ALA A 217 -6.31 9.40 -7.08
N PRO A 218 -5.53 9.82 -8.10
CA PRO A 218 -5.92 10.92 -8.96
C PRO A 218 -7.22 10.64 -9.75
N PHE A 219 -7.43 9.41 -10.23
CA PHE A 219 -8.66 9.06 -10.95
C PHE A 219 -9.93 9.24 -10.10
N ILE A 220 -9.84 8.94 -8.80
CA ILE A 220 -10.98 9.08 -7.90
C ILE A 220 -11.27 10.55 -7.62
N VAL A 221 -10.24 11.37 -7.47
CA VAL A 221 -10.39 12.82 -7.26
C VAL A 221 -10.98 13.49 -8.51
N ASP A 222 -10.52 13.09 -9.70
CA ASP A 222 -10.99 13.61 -10.98
C ASP A 222 -12.47 13.25 -11.23
N LEU A 223 -12.91 12.03 -10.88
CA LEU A 223 -14.32 11.63 -10.95
C LEU A 223 -15.24 12.36 -9.94
N LEU A 224 -14.66 12.95 -8.89
CA LEU A 224 -15.38 13.66 -7.83
C LEU A 224 -15.46 15.18 -8.06
N GLN A 225 -14.80 15.70 -9.10
CA GLN A 225 -14.86 17.11 -9.52
C GLN A 225 -16.08 17.40 -10.39
#